data_AF-A0A968DYC7-F1
#
_entry.id   AF-A0A968DYC7-F1
#
_cell.length_a   1.000
_cell.length_b   1.000
_cell.length_c   1.000
_cell.angle_alpha   90.00
_cell.angle_beta   90.00
_cell.angle_gamma   90.00
#
_symmetry.space_group_name_H-M   'P 1'
#
loop_
_entity.id
_entity.type
_entity.pdbx_description
1 polymer ?
#
loop_
_entity_poly.entity_id
_entity_poly.type
_entity_poly.pdbx_seq_one_letter_code
_entity_poly.pdbx_strand_id
1 'polypeptide(L)' 'CIKSWQQPSCNPDCHCKVDVPICLANLSMKLGRAIHFDSATEKIVGDDEAAWLSIPKYRAPWKFPVEYIS' A
#
# COMPACT_ATOMS: atom_id res chain seq x y z
N CYS A 1 -6.23 -17.81 -18.98
CA CYS A 1 -7.08 -16.82 -18.31
C CYS A 1 -8.08 -16.18 -19.27
N ILE A 2 -7.65 -15.33 -20.23
CA ILE A 2 -8.59 -14.61 -21.10
C ILE A 2 -9.47 -15.55 -21.95
N LYS A 3 -8.86 -16.52 -22.64
CA LYS A 3 -9.62 -17.50 -23.44
C LYS A 3 -10.38 -18.54 -22.59
N SER A 4 -9.84 -18.89 -21.43
CA SER A 4 -10.39 -19.92 -20.53
C SER A 4 -11.36 -19.37 -19.49
N TRP A 5 -11.53 -18.05 -19.42
CA TRP A 5 -12.29 -17.32 -18.38
C TRP A 5 -11.92 -17.70 -16.93
N GLN A 6 -10.71 -18.21 -16.73
CA GLN A 6 -10.17 -18.54 -15.41
C GLN A 6 -9.36 -17.38 -14.86
N GLN A 7 -9.37 -17.25 -13.54
CA GLN A 7 -8.57 -16.26 -12.84
C GLN A 7 -7.07 -16.53 -13.06
N PRO A 8 -6.25 -15.49 -13.30
CA PRO A 8 -4.80 -15.64 -13.35
C PRO A 8 -4.24 -16.08 -12.00
N SER A 9 -3.14 -16.83 -12.05
CA SER A 9 -2.38 -17.25 -10.86
C SER A 9 -1.86 -16.08 -10.04
N CYS A 10 -1.50 -14.97 -10.69
CA CYS A 10 -1.21 -13.69 -10.06
C CYS A 10 -2.34 -12.72 -10.40
N ASN A 11 -3.31 -12.60 -9.50
CA ASN A 11 -4.37 -11.62 -9.56
C ASN A 11 -3.99 -10.37 -8.71
N PRO A 12 -4.71 -9.24 -8.86
CA PRO A 12 -4.44 -8.05 -8.07
C PRO A 12 -4.49 -8.29 -6.56
N ASP A 13 -5.46 -9.07 -6.08
CA ASP A 13 -5.64 -9.34 -4.64
C ASP A 13 -4.45 -10.05 -4.01
N CYS A 14 -3.87 -11.02 -4.72
CA CYS A 14 -2.65 -11.72 -4.30
C CYS A 14 -1.46 -10.77 -4.31
N HIS A 15 -1.34 -9.94 -5.34
CA HIS A 15 -0.25 -9.00 -5.46
C HIS A 15 -0.30 -7.91 -4.39
N CYS A 16 -1.48 -7.39 -4.05
CA CYS A 16 -1.64 -6.37 -3.00
C CYS A 16 -1.05 -6.82 -1.66
N LYS A 17 -1.27 -8.08 -1.27
CA LYS A 17 -0.71 -8.66 -0.03
C LYS A 17 0.81 -8.73 -0.01
N VAL A 18 1.45 -8.74 -1.19
CA VAL A 18 2.90 -8.76 -1.35
C VAL A 18 3.46 -7.34 -1.49
N ASP A 19 2.75 -6.47 -2.21
CA ASP A 19 3.20 -5.10 -2.51
C ASP A 19 3.16 -4.19 -1.28
N VAL A 20 2.12 -4.31 -0.44
CA VAL A 20 1.99 -3.53 0.80
C VAL A 20 3.22 -3.64 1.72
N PRO A 21 3.69 -4.85 2.12
CA PRO A 21 4.88 -4.97 2.96
C PRO A 21 6.17 -4.48 2.27
N ILE A 22 6.29 -4.61 0.94
CA ILE A 22 7.43 -4.06 0.18
C ILE A 22 7.44 -2.53 0.27
N CYS A 23 6.29 -1.89 0.07
CA CYS A 23 6.14 -0.45 0.22
C CYS A 23 6.46 0.03 1.64
N LEU A 24 5.98 -0.68 2.66
CA LEU A 24 6.28 -0.38 4.06
C LEU A 24 7.76 -0.57 4.40
N ALA A 25 8.42 -1.59 3.86
CA ALA A 25 9.86 -1.79 4.03
C ALA A 25 10.66 -0.62 3.45
N ASN A 26 10.31 -0.17 2.24
CA ASN A 26 10.94 1.01 1.64
C ASN A 26 10.74 2.28 2.49
N LEU A 27 9.55 2.45 3.06
CA LEU A 27 9.24 3.57 3.95
C LEU A 27 10.04 3.48 5.26
N SER A 28 10.14 2.29 5.85
CA SER A 28 10.94 2.01 7.05
C SER A 28 12.42 2.30 6.81
N MET A 29 12.96 1.87 5.66
CA MET A 29 14.33 2.19 5.26
C MET A 29 14.57 3.69 5.11
N LYS A 30 13.60 4.41 4.53
CA LYS A 30 13.68 5.87 4.36
C LYS A 30 13.63 6.62 5.69
N LEU A 31 12.83 6.15 6.64
CA LEU A 31 12.67 6.77 7.97
C LEU A 31 13.73 6.31 8.99
N GLY A 32 14.41 5.20 8.75
CA GLY A 32 15.41 4.63 9.65
C GLY A 32 14.81 4.02 10.92
N ARG A 33 13.51 3.67 10.93
CA ARG A 33 12.80 3.08 12.08
C ARG A 33 11.81 2.01 11.63
N ALA A 34 11.43 1.14 12.56
CA ALA A 34 10.40 0.12 12.31
C ALA A 34 9.02 0.77 12.19
N ILE A 35 8.18 0.25 11.29
CA ILE A 35 6.80 0.69 11.08
C ILE A 35 5.88 -0.46 11.44
N HIS A 36 4.87 -0.18 12.26
CA HIS A 36 3.87 -1.18 12.64
C HIS A 36 2.63 -1.04 11.74
N PHE A 37 2.25 -2.15 11.11
CA PHE A 37 1.09 -2.22 10.22
C PHE A 37 0.08 -3.23 10.75
N ASP A 38 -1.17 -2.81 10.87
CA ASP A 38 -2.28 -3.68 11.20
C ASP A 38 -2.89 -4.25 9.91
N SER A 39 -2.71 -5.55 9.69
CA SER A 39 -3.26 -6.27 8.55
C SER A 39 -4.79 -6.38 8.55
N ALA A 40 -5.45 -6.21 9.70
CA ALA A 40 -6.91 -6.31 9.78
C ALA A 40 -7.59 -5.02 9.32
N THR A 41 -7.00 -3.87 9.66
CA THR A 41 -7.52 -2.55 9.26
C THR A 41 -6.78 -1.94 8.08
N GLU A 42 -5.71 -2.57 7.62
CA GLU A 42 -4.79 -2.10 6.57
C GLU A 42 -4.20 -0.70 6.86
N LYS A 43 -3.84 -0.43 8.12
CA LYS A 43 -3.34 0.89 8.56
C LYS A 43 -1.97 0.81 9.24
N ILE A 44 -1.20 1.88 9.08
CA ILE A 44 0.00 2.12 9.89
C ILE A 44 -0.47 2.62 11.27
N VAL A 45 0.03 2.00 12.34
CA VAL A 45 -0.43 2.28 13.71
C VAL A 45 0.67 2.99 14.49
N GLY A 46 0.32 4.12 15.13
CA GLY A 46 1.21 4.85 16.03
C GLY A 46 2.32 5.65 15.35
N ASP A 47 2.26 5.83 14.02
CA ASP A 47 3.24 6.60 13.25
C ASP A 47 2.54 7.46 12.18
N ASP A 48 2.05 8.63 12.61
CA ASP A 48 1.35 9.58 11.74
C ASP A 48 2.24 10.11 10.61
N GLU A 49 3.54 10.30 10.88
CA GLU A 49 4.51 10.74 9.87
C GLU A 49 4.64 9.70 8.76
N ALA A 50 4.76 8.42 9.11
CA ALA A 50 4.78 7.33 8.14
C ALA A 50 3.45 7.23 7.36
N ALA A 51 2.31 7.39 8.04
CA ALA A 51 1.00 7.40 7.39
C ALA A 51 0.90 8.51 6.33
N TRP A 52 1.33 9.74 6.65
CA TRP A 52 1.35 10.85 5.69
C TRP A 52 2.33 10.64 4.54
N LEU A 53 3.51 10.07 4.81
CA LEU A 53 4.52 9.81 3.78
C LEU A 53 4.17 8.64 2.86
N SER A 54 3.21 7.81 3.23
CA SER A 54 2.67 6.75 2.36
C SER A 54 1.87 7.30 1.16
N ILE A 55 1.48 8.59 1.19
CA ILE A 55 0.70 9.23 0.12
C ILE A 55 1.57 9.51 -1.10
N PRO A 56 1.33 8.86 -2.25
CA PRO A 56 2.06 9.17 -3.46
C PRO A 56 1.60 10.51 -4.06
N LYS A 57 2.55 11.26 -4.61
CA LYS A 57 2.24 12.43 -5.44
C LYS A 57 1.85 11.99 -6.85
N TYR A 58 0.56 12.06 -7.17
CA TYR A 58 0.07 11.77 -8.51
C TYR A 58 0.34 12.89 -9.51
N ARG A 59 0.41 12.50 -10.79
CA ARG A 59 0.53 13.42 -11.93
C ARG A 59 -0.83 14.07 -12.21
N ALA A 60 -0.85 15.37 -12.52
CA ALA A 60 -2.07 16.07 -12.93
C ALA A 60 -2.72 15.44 -14.18
N PRO A 61 -4.08 15.38 -14.27
CA PRO A 61 -5.07 15.95 -13.35
C PRO A 61 -5.44 15.04 -12.16
N TRP A 62 -4.79 13.89 -12.01
CA TRP A 62 -5.16 12.88 -11.03
C TRP A 62 -4.81 13.30 -9.60
N LYS A 63 -5.70 13.00 -8.66
CA LYS A 63 -5.53 13.26 -7.23
C LYS A 63 -5.64 11.96 -6.47
N PHE A 64 -4.83 11.82 -5.42
CA PHE A 64 -4.94 10.69 -4.51
C PHE A 64 -6.21 10.86 -3.67
N PRO A 65 -7.07 9.83 -3.58
CA PRO A 65 -8.23 9.82 -2.70
C PRO A 65 -7.78 9.71 -1.24
N VAL A 66 -7.70 10.86 -0.57
CA VAL A 66 -7.18 10.96 0.81
C VAL A 66 -8.10 10.25 1.82
N GLU A 67 -9.35 9.97 1.45
CA GLU A 67 -10.33 9.31 2.34
C GLU A 67 -9.91 7.89 2.76
N TYR A 68 -9.03 7.24 1.99
CA TYR A 68 -8.55 5.89 2.32
C TYR A 68 -7.54 5.85 3.47
N ILE A 69 -7.06 7.01 3.93
CA ILE A 69 -6.05 7.10 5.00
C ILE A 69 -6.67 7.53 6.32
N SER A 70 -7.85 8.19 6.29
CA SER A 70 -8.63 8.53 7.48
C SER A 70 -9.14 7.31 8.24
#